data_AF-A0A925QGN8-F1
#
_entry.id   AF-A0A925QGN8-F1
#
_cell.length_a   1.000
_cell.length_b   1.000
_cell.length_c   1.000
_cell.angle_alpha   90.00
_cell.angle_beta   90.00
_cell.angle_gamma   90.00
#
_symmetry.space_group_name_H-M   'P 1'
#
loop_
_entity.id
_entity.type
_entity.pdbx_description
1 polymer ?
#
loop_
_entity_poly.entity_id
_entity_poly.type
_entity_poly.pdbx_seq_one_letter_code
_entity_poly.pdbx_strand_id
1 'polypeptide(L)'
;MSAFSKSLLLFMLNWLDAQLTIVWVRGGVATEGNGLMAYLLDLGNAPFLLSKLVVGALVAFTLYRFSHITLARKGLHFTLGLYLALMLVHAATGASALGWQPPDAVAAFFHIPDKLFAFFS
;
A
#
# COMPACT_ATOMS: atom_id res chain seq x y z
N MET A 1 -2.71 20.78 8.95
CA MET A 1 -1.36 20.21 8.70
C MET A 1 -0.68 20.95 7.56
N SER A 2 0.59 21.32 7.73
CA SER A 2 1.40 21.92 6.66
C SER A 2 1.67 20.92 5.53
N ALA A 3 2.10 21.41 4.36
CA ALA A 3 2.51 20.54 3.24
C ALA A 3 3.66 19.61 3.65
N PHE A 4 4.60 20.13 4.44
CA PHE A 4 5.70 19.33 5.00
C PHE A 4 5.18 18.15 5.83
N SER A 5 4.29 18.40 6.81
CA SER A 5 3.76 17.33 7.66
C SER A 5 3.00 16.26 6.86
N LYS A 6 2.26 16.66 5.82
CA LYS A 6 1.53 15.73 4.94
C LYS A 6 2.47 14.89 4.08
N SER A 7 3.52 15.49 3.51
CA SER A 7 4.53 14.76 2.75
C SER A 7 5.36 13.83 3.63
N LEU A 8 5.69 14.26 4.86
CA LEU A 8 6.35 13.40 5.84
C LEU A 8 5.46 12.22 6.22
N LEU A 9 4.17 12.47 6.49
CA LEU A 9 3.21 11.40 6.75
C LEU A 9 3.12 10.42 5.58
N LEU A 10 3.04 10.92 4.34
CA LEU A 10 3.03 10.09 3.15
C LEU A 10 4.26 9.17 3.08
N PHE A 11 5.46 9.73 3.34
CA PHE A 11 6.68 8.93 3.37
C PHE A 11 6.67 7.87 4.48
N MET A 12 6.20 8.22 5.67
CA MET A 12 6.08 7.26 6.78
C MET A 12 5.09 6.15 6.50
N LEU A 13 3.97 6.46 5.83
CA LEU A 13 3.00 5.46 5.39
C LEU A 13 3.59 4.52 4.33
N ASN A 14 4.37 5.06 3.37
CA ASN A 14 5.10 4.26 2.38
C ASN A 14 6.16 3.35 3.02
N TRP A 15 6.87 3.84 4.04
CA TRP A 15 7.79 3.01 4.82
C TRP A 15 7.01 1.88 5.51
N LEU A 16 5.96 2.22 6.24
CA LEU A 16 5.18 1.25 7.01
C LEU A 16 4.59 0.16 6.09
N ASP A 17 4.05 0.56 4.95
CA ASP A 17 3.60 -0.31 3.87
C ASP A 17 4.69 -1.30 3.45
N ALA A 18 5.93 -0.84 3.22
CA ALA A 18 7.05 -1.72 2.90
C ALA A 18 7.32 -2.77 3.99
N GLN A 19 7.33 -2.36 5.25
CA GLN A 19 7.59 -3.26 6.37
C GLN A 19 6.47 -4.30 6.51
N LEU A 20 5.22 -3.87 6.42
CA LEU A 20 4.06 -4.74 6.52
C LEU A 20 4.02 -5.73 5.37
N THR A 21 4.26 -5.30 4.13
CA THR A 21 4.38 -6.22 2.99
C THR A 21 5.45 -7.28 3.24
N ILE A 22 6.65 -6.91 3.69
CA ILE A 22 7.70 -7.89 3.99
C ILE A 22 7.19 -8.89 5.02
N VAL A 23 6.56 -8.43 6.10
CA VAL A 23 6.02 -9.31 7.16
C VAL A 23 4.98 -10.27 6.59
N TRP A 24 4.03 -9.78 5.79
CA TRP A 24 2.94 -10.60 5.27
C TRP A 24 3.41 -11.59 4.19
N VAL A 25 4.27 -11.16 3.28
CA VAL A 25 4.79 -12.03 2.21
C VAL A 25 5.74 -13.07 2.77
N ARG A 26 6.67 -12.69 3.65
CA ARG A 26 7.60 -13.64 4.26
C ARG A 26 6.92 -14.57 5.28
N GLY A 27 5.85 -14.10 5.91
CA GLY A 27 5.01 -14.92 6.78
C GLY A 27 4.07 -15.87 6.04
N GLY A 28 4.02 -15.84 4.70
CA GLY A 28 3.11 -16.66 3.90
C GLY A 28 1.63 -16.28 4.03
N VAL A 29 1.35 -15.08 4.55
CA VAL A 29 -0.01 -14.58 4.80
C VAL A 29 -0.63 -13.97 3.54
N ALA A 30 0.20 -13.35 2.70
CA ALA A 30 -0.24 -12.69 1.47
C ALA A 30 0.84 -12.80 0.37
N THR A 31 0.46 -12.51 -0.87
CA THR A 31 1.37 -12.34 -1.99
C THR A 31 1.48 -10.86 -2.38
N GLU A 32 2.61 -10.47 -2.98
CA GLU A 32 2.78 -9.12 -3.52
C GLU A 32 2.07 -9.03 -4.88
N GLY A 33 1.10 -8.12 -5.00
CA GLY A 33 0.29 -7.98 -6.22
C GLY A 33 1.02 -7.28 -7.37
N ASN A 34 2.07 -6.49 -7.07
CA ASN A 34 2.89 -5.85 -8.10
C ASN A 34 4.03 -6.78 -8.53
N GLY A 35 3.99 -7.29 -9.77
CA GLY A 35 4.99 -8.24 -10.28
C GLY A 35 6.44 -7.75 -10.24
N LEU A 36 6.70 -6.45 -10.43
CA LEU A 36 8.04 -5.89 -10.28
C LEU A 36 8.48 -5.90 -8.81
N MET A 37 7.59 -5.52 -7.88
CA MET A 37 7.90 -5.54 -6.46
C MET A 37 8.05 -6.97 -5.91
N ALA A 38 7.27 -7.92 -6.42
CA ALA A 38 7.40 -9.34 -6.13
C ALA A 38 8.79 -9.85 -6.56
N TYR A 39 9.22 -9.54 -7.78
CA TYR A 39 10.58 -9.86 -8.24
C TYR A 39 11.66 -9.25 -7.35
N LEU A 40 11.50 -7.97 -6.94
CA LEU A 40 12.45 -7.34 -6.02
C LEU A 40 12.45 -8.02 -4.64
N LEU A 41 11.30 -8.47 -4.13
CA LEU A 41 11.24 -9.27 -2.91
C LEU A 41 11.95 -10.61 -3.09
N ASP A 42 11.80 -11.28 -4.22
CA ASP A 42 12.47 -12.55 -4.49
C ASP A 42 13.99 -12.41 -4.51
N LEU A 43 14.51 -11.27 -4.99
CA LEU A 43 15.94 -10.92 -4.88
C LEU A 43 16.37 -10.64 -3.43
N GLY A 44 15.47 -10.15 -2.59
CA GLY A 44 15.70 -9.97 -1.16
C GLY A 44 14.88 -8.82 -0.55
N ASN A 45 14.90 -8.72 0.78
CA ASN A 45 14.16 -7.65 1.47
C ASN A 45 14.76 -6.26 1.21
N ALA A 46 16.10 -6.18 1.10
CA ALA A 46 16.82 -4.94 0.87
C ALA A 46 16.46 -4.25 -0.48
N PRO A 47 16.50 -4.92 -1.65
CA PRO A 47 16.13 -4.29 -2.91
C PRO A 47 14.67 -3.80 -2.94
N PHE A 48 13.73 -4.57 -2.37
CA PHE A 48 12.34 -4.14 -2.22
C PHE A 48 12.20 -2.91 -1.30
N LEU A 49 12.85 -2.92 -0.14
CA LEU A 49 12.75 -1.81 0.81
C LEU A 49 13.40 -0.54 0.25
N LEU A 50 14.58 -0.67 -0.35
CA LEU A 50 15.30 0.45 -0.97
C LEU A 50 14.49 1.09 -2.10
N SER A 51 13.87 0.29 -2.98
CA SER A 51 13.06 0.84 -4.07
C SER A 51 11.87 1.62 -3.52
N LYS A 52 11.14 1.08 -2.53
CA LYS A 52 10.04 1.80 -1.86
C LYS A 52 10.53 3.07 -1.17
N LEU A 53 11.66 3.05 -0.46
CA LEU A 53 12.17 4.23 0.23
C LEU A 53 12.60 5.33 -0.76
N VAL A 54 13.34 4.98 -1.81
CA VAL A 54 13.81 5.95 -2.82
C VAL A 54 12.64 6.57 -3.57
N VAL A 55 11.73 5.75 -4.09
CA VAL A 55 10.56 6.23 -4.83
C VAL A 55 9.61 7.02 -3.92
N GLY A 56 9.35 6.52 -2.71
CA GLY A 56 8.52 7.19 -1.72
C GLY A 56 9.08 8.56 -1.32
N ALA A 57 10.39 8.65 -1.07
CA ALA A 57 11.07 9.91 -0.77
C ALA A 57 10.99 10.88 -1.95
N LEU A 58 11.24 10.41 -3.18
CA LEU A 58 11.16 11.23 -4.38
C LEU A 58 9.75 11.82 -4.57
N VAL A 59 8.71 11.00 -4.41
CA VAL A 59 7.31 11.45 -4.54
C VAL A 59 6.94 12.42 -3.43
N ALA A 60 7.26 12.11 -2.17
CA ALA A 60 6.97 12.98 -1.03
C ALA A 60 7.68 14.34 -1.15
N PHE A 61 8.95 14.33 -1.56
CA PHE A 61 9.74 15.53 -1.82
C PHE A 61 9.16 16.34 -2.98
N THR A 62 8.78 15.71 -4.08
CA THR A 62 8.18 16.38 -5.25
C THR A 62 6.87 17.08 -4.85
N LEU A 63 5.96 16.37 -4.17
CA LEU A 63 4.70 16.95 -3.70
C LEU A 63 4.90 18.08 -2.69
N TYR A 64 5.93 17.99 -1.85
CA TYR A 64 6.32 19.07 -0.96
C TYR A 64 6.86 20.28 -1.73
N ARG A 65 7.83 20.07 -2.63
CA ARG A 65 8.50 21.14 -3.39
C ARG A 65 7.53 21.93 -4.27
N PHE A 66 6.53 21.24 -4.82
CA PHE A 66 5.50 21.81 -5.68
C PHE A 66 4.18 22.10 -4.94
N SER A 67 4.17 22.14 -3.60
CA SER A 67 2.93 22.35 -2.82
C SER A 67 2.26 23.71 -3.06
N HIS A 68 2.95 24.67 -3.68
CA HIS A 68 2.37 25.93 -4.14
C HIS A 68 1.35 25.72 -5.27
N ILE A 69 1.49 24.64 -6.05
CA ILE A 69 0.58 24.27 -7.14
C ILE A 69 -0.66 23.54 -6.57
N THR A 70 -1.86 23.97 -6.98
CA THR A 70 -3.13 23.37 -6.51
C THR A 70 -3.24 21.89 -6.85
N LEU A 71 -2.76 21.47 -8.02
CA LEU A 71 -2.76 20.07 -8.44
C LEU A 71 -1.91 19.21 -7.49
N ALA A 72 -0.71 19.64 -7.12
CA ALA A 72 0.15 18.91 -6.19
C ALA A 72 -0.50 18.77 -4.81
N ARG A 73 -1.20 19.79 -4.31
CA ARG A 73 -1.94 19.70 -3.04
C ARG A 73 -3.07 18.69 -3.11
N LYS A 74 -3.87 18.72 -4.17
CA LYS A 74 -4.97 17.76 -4.39
C LYS A 74 -4.43 16.34 -4.54
N GLY A 75 -3.34 16.17 -5.30
CA GLY A 75 -2.61 14.91 -5.44
C GLY A 75 -2.15 14.36 -4.09
N LEU A 76 -1.51 15.18 -3.26
CA LEU A 76 -1.08 14.78 -1.91
C LEU A 76 -2.25 14.29 -1.03
N HIS A 77 -3.39 14.98 -1.08
CA HIS A 77 -4.59 14.55 -0.37
C HIS A 77 -5.12 13.21 -0.89
N PHE A 78 -5.20 13.08 -2.21
CA PHE A 78 -5.64 11.85 -2.86
C PHE A 78 -4.73 10.66 -2.51
N THR A 79 -3.41 10.83 -2.64
CA THR A 79 -2.43 9.79 -2.32
C THR A 79 -2.47 9.40 -0.83
N LEU A 80 -2.63 10.37 0.09
CA LEU A 80 -2.84 10.05 1.50
C LEU A 80 -4.13 9.24 1.74
N GLY A 81 -5.21 9.54 1.00
CA GLY A 81 -6.44 8.74 1.04
C GLY A 81 -6.22 7.30 0.57
N LEU A 82 -5.46 7.11 -0.52
CA LEU A 82 -5.08 5.78 -1.00
C LEU A 82 -4.24 5.03 0.03
N TYR A 83 -3.26 5.68 0.65
CA TYR A 83 -2.45 5.07 1.71
C TYR A 83 -3.29 4.70 2.92
N LEU A 84 -4.27 5.52 3.30
CA LEU A 84 -5.18 5.17 4.39
C LEU A 84 -5.97 3.89 4.04
N ALA A 85 -6.49 3.80 2.82
CA ALA A 85 -7.18 2.59 2.36
C ALA A 85 -6.25 1.36 2.37
N LEU A 86 -5.00 1.50 1.91
CA LEU A 86 -3.99 0.43 1.99
C LEU A 86 -3.68 0.01 3.43
N MET A 87 -3.61 0.95 4.37
CA MET A 87 -3.41 0.61 5.79
C MET A 87 -4.59 -0.19 6.37
N LEU A 88 -5.82 0.08 5.92
CA LEU A 88 -6.97 -0.74 6.28
C LEU A 88 -6.86 -2.15 5.70
N VAL A 89 -6.37 -2.30 4.46
CA VAL A 89 -6.09 -3.61 3.87
C VAL A 89 -5.07 -4.37 4.72
N HIS A 90 -3.95 -3.75 5.10
CA HIS A 90 -3.00 -4.40 6.00
C HIS A 90 -3.58 -4.77 7.36
N ALA A 91 -4.41 -3.91 7.95
CA ALA A 91 -5.09 -4.21 9.20
C ALA A 91 -6.02 -5.42 9.05
N ALA A 92 -6.77 -5.50 7.94
CA ALA A 92 -7.63 -6.64 7.62
C ALA A 92 -6.81 -7.92 7.37
N THR A 93 -5.69 -7.83 6.64
CA THR A 93 -4.75 -8.95 6.45
C THR A 93 -4.21 -9.44 7.78
N GLY A 94 -3.79 -8.54 8.67
CA GLY A 94 -3.31 -8.88 10.01
C GLY A 94 -4.41 -9.51 10.88
N ALA A 95 -5.63 -8.97 10.85
CA ALA A 95 -6.76 -9.55 11.58
C ALA A 95 -7.09 -10.96 11.08
N SER A 96 -7.12 -11.16 9.76
CA SER A 96 -7.30 -12.47 9.12
C SER A 96 -6.21 -13.46 9.52
N ALA A 97 -4.94 -13.04 9.53
CA ALA A 97 -3.81 -13.86 9.98
C ALA A 97 -3.90 -14.27 11.46
N LEU A 98 -4.57 -13.46 12.29
CA LEU A 98 -4.86 -13.75 13.70
C LEU A 98 -6.14 -14.60 13.90
N GLY A 99 -6.79 -15.03 12.80
CA GLY A 99 -7.97 -15.88 12.83
C GLY A 99 -9.31 -15.14 12.91
N TRP A 100 -9.33 -13.81 12.78
CA TRP A 100 -10.58 -13.07 12.71
C TRP A 100 -11.28 -13.31 11.37
N GLN A 101 -12.55 -13.72 11.43
CA GLN A 101 -13.40 -13.92 10.27
C GLN A 101 -14.26 -12.66 10.03
N PRO A 102 -14.39 -12.18 8.79
CA PRO A 102 -15.24 -11.04 8.49
C PRO A 102 -16.72 -11.40 8.72
N PRO A 103 -17.58 -10.44 9.09
CA PRO A 103 -19.03 -10.67 9.15
C PRO A 103 -19.57 -11.14 7.79
N ASP A 104 -20.55 -12.04 7.79
CA ASP A 104 -21.10 -12.68 6.57
C ASP A 104 -21.55 -11.67 5.50
N ALA A 105 -22.10 -10.53 5.92
CA ALA A 105 -22.52 -9.45 5.01
C ALA A 105 -21.35 -8.83 4.22
N VAL A 106 -20.16 -8.75 4.82
CA VAL A 106 -18.95 -8.23 4.17
C VAL A 106 -18.39 -9.28 3.21
N ALA A 107 -18.35 -10.55 3.63
CA ALA A 107 -17.92 -11.65 2.77
C ALA A 107 -18.79 -11.79 1.50
N ALA A 108 -20.10 -11.57 1.62
CA ALA A 108 -21.03 -11.60 0.49
C ALA A 108 -20.81 -10.44 -0.50
N PHE A 109 -20.42 -9.25 -0.03
CA PHE A 109 -20.18 -8.09 -0.88
C PHE A 109 -18.89 -8.21 -1.71
N PHE A 110 -17.84 -8.81 -1.15
CA PHE A 110 -16.54 -9.00 -1.81
C PHE A 110 -16.43 -10.31 -2.59
N HIS A 111 -17.48 -11.13 -2.63
CA HIS A 111 -17.55 -12.32 -3.47
C HIS A 111 -17.65 -11.89 -4.94
N ILE A 112 -16.50 -11.72 -5.59
CA ILE A 112 -16.44 -11.52 -7.04
C ILE A 112 -16.74 -12.89 -7.67
N PRO A 113 -17.82 -13.05 -8.45
CA PRO A 113 -18.16 -14.34 -9.03
C PRO A 113 -17.03 -14.84 -9.92
N ASP A 114 -16.62 -16.11 -9.76
CA ASP A 114 -15.51 -16.76 -10.47
C ASP A 114 -15.58 -16.58 -12.00
N LYS A 115 -16.79 -16.40 -12.53
CA LYS A 115 -17.06 -16.12 -13.94
C LYS A 115 -16.40 -14.84 -14.46
N LEU A 116 -16.11 -13.86 -13.61
CA LEU A 116 -15.39 -12.64 -14.00
C LEU A 116 -13.88 -12.85 -14.12
N PHE A 117 -13.29 -13.73 -13.31
CA PHE A 117 -11.88 -14.10 -13.44
C PHE A 117 -11.63 -14.95 -14.70
N ALA A 118 -12.61 -15.74 -15.13
CA ALA A 118 -12.56 -16.50 -16.38
C ALA A 118 -12.47 -15.64 -17.66
N PHE A 119 -12.78 -14.33 -17.60
CA PHE A 119 -12.57 -13.42 -18.74
C PHE A 119 -11.11 -12.96 -18.89
N PHE A 120 -10.27 -13.17 -17.87
CA PHE A 120 -8.87 -12.72 -17.85
C PHE A 120 -7.86 -13.89 -17.86
N SER A 121 -8.31 -15.14 -18.01
CA SER A 121 -7.46 -16.33 -18.18
C SER A 121 -7.33 -16.74 -19.65
#